data_AF-A0A0N4ZGT8-F1
#
_entry.id   AF-A0A0N4ZGT8-F1
#
_cell.length_a   1.000
_cell.length_b   1.000
_cell.length_c   1.000
_cell.angle_alpha   90.00
_cell.angle_beta   90.00
_cell.angle_gamma   90.00
#
_symmetry.space_group_name_H-M   'P 1'
#
loop_
_entity.id
_entity.type
_entity.pdbx_description
1 polymer ?
#
loop_
_entity_poly.entity_id
_entity_poly.type
_entity_poly.pdbx_seq_one_letter_code
_entity_poly.pdbx_strand_id
1 'polypeptide(L)'
;LTKNEKTQLLNNTITFKNNLKENMQNFNLEEFINNLYSKLPEDVKQKLEQLKNYLTERYDQISESAKDFFKSYVEQLKKVIEKIKKGETMSEDELTDGTYELVKKYLELSDDDRNSIGKAFPTLSNFVNNEEFLNLLKQLNEDSTIEDYNNIGKQIFEKIKDGTFNPTQEEE
;
A
#
# COMPACT_ATOMS: atom_id res chain seq x y z
N LEU A 1 17.72 0.90 -7.83
CA LEU A 1 18.13 -0.51 -7.58
C LEU A 1 18.81 -1.08 -8.81
N THR A 2 20.02 -1.61 -8.67
CA THR A 2 20.74 -2.31 -9.75
C THR A 2 20.14 -3.69 -10.04
N LYS A 3 20.49 -4.30 -11.17
CA LYS A 3 20.01 -5.64 -11.56
C LYS A 3 20.41 -6.72 -10.53
N ASN A 4 21.58 -6.55 -9.91
CA ASN A 4 22.07 -7.43 -8.86
C ASN A 4 21.27 -7.24 -7.55
N GLU A 5 21.02 -5.99 -7.14
CA GLU A 5 20.17 -5.67 -5.97
C GLU A 5 18.75 -6.22 -6.14
N LYS A 6 18.14 -6.09 -7.33
CA LYS A 6 16.84 -6.67 -7.63
C LYS A 6 16.84 -8.19 -7.52
N THR A 7 17.90 -8.85 -7.98
CA THR A 7 18.05 -10.31 -7.93
C THR A 7 18.23 -10.81 -6.49
N GLN A 8 18.99 -10.08 -5.66
CA GLN A 8 19.14 -10.40 -4.24
C GLN A 8 17.84 -10.20 -3.47
N LEU A 9 17.10 -9.12 -3.74
CA LEU A 9 15.77 -8.91 -3.18
C LEU A 9 14.82 -10.05 -3.58
N LEU A 10 14.76 -10.39 -4.88
CA LEU A 10 13.96 -11.51 -5.38
C LEU A 10 14.34 -12.84 -4.75
N ASN A 11 15.62 -13.14 -4.62
CA ASN A 11 16.09 -14.37 -3.98
C ASN A 11 15.72 -14.41 -2.50
N ASN A 12 15.81 -13.28 -1.79
CA ASN A 12 15.38 -13.16 -0.40
C ASN A 12 13.84 -13.31 -0.29
N THR A 13 13.07 -12.77 -1.24
CA THR A 13 11.60 -12.92 -1.30
C THR A 13 11.16 -14.35 -1.68
N ILE A 14 11.91 -15.04 -2.56
CA ILE A 14 11.65 -16.44 -2.91
C ILE A 14 11.99 -17.34 -1.72
N THR A 15 13.11 -17.06 -1.03
CA THR A 15 13.48 -17.75 0.21
C THR A 15 12.43 -17.51 1.29
N PHE A 16 11.85 -16.31 1.37
CA PHE A 16 10.70 -16.00 2.22
C PHE A 16 9.47 -16.81 1.86
N LYS A 17 9.10 -16.90 0.58
CA LYS A 17 7.96 -17.71 0.13
C LYS A 17 8.14 -19.20 0.47
N ASN A 18 9.35 -19.73 0.32
CA ASN A 18 9.65 -21.12 0.63
C ASN A 18 9.69 -21.38 2.15
N ASN A 19 10.30 -20.48 2.94
CA ASN A 19 10.30 -20.56 4.39
C ASN A 19 8.90 -20.37 5.01
N LEU A 20 8.06 -19.52 4.42
CA LEU A 20 6.64 -19.38 4.82
C LEU A 20 5.88 -20.70 4.61
N LYS A 21 6.16 -21.41 3.52
CA LYS A 21 5.50 -22.67 3.20
C LYS A 21 5.88 -23.81 4.14
N GLU A 22 7.08 -23.77 4.72
CA GLU A 22 7.59 -24.81 5.64
C GLU A 22 7.44 -24.45 7.13
N ASN A 23 7.40 -23.17 7.51
CA ASN A 23 7.49 -22.72 8.92
C ASN A 23 6.30 -21.88 9.42
N MET A 24 5.09 -22.03 8.87
CA MET A 24 3.90 -21.28 9.33
C MET A 24 3.61 -21.41 10.84
N GLN A 25 4.14 -22.43 11.53
CA GLN A 25 3.94 -22.60 12.97
C GLN A 25 4.87 -21.73 13.87
N ASN A 26 5.95 -21.15 13.34
CA ASN A 26 6.94 -20.37 14.12
C ASN A 26 7.35 -19.05 13.44
N PHE A 27 6.52 -18.48 12.56
CA PHE A 27 6.88 -17.28 11.80
C PHE A 27 6.88 -16.01 12.67
N ASN A 28 8.08 -15.57 13.07
CA ASN A 28 8.28 -14.29 13.72
C ASN A 28 8.69 -13.21 12.69
N LEU A 29 7.76 -12.34 12.30
CA LEU A 29 8.05 -11.24 11.36
C LEU A 29 9.14 -10.29 11.87
N GLU A 30 9.22 -10.03 13.18
CA GLU A 30 10.22 -9.09 13.73
C GLU A 30 11.62 -9.68 13.59
N GLU A 31 11.78 -10.95 13.97
CA GLU A 31 13.02 -11.69 13.76
C GLU A 31 13.34 -11.82 12.27
N PHE A 32 12.34 -12.04 11.42
CA PHE A 32 12.50 -12.09 9.97
C PHE A 32 12.90 -10.75 9.36
N ILE A 33 12.25 -9.64 9.75
CA ILE A 33 12.61 -8.29 9.31
C ILE A 33 14.01 -7.96 9.80
N ASN A 34 14.35 -8.26 11.05
CA ASN A 34 15.68 -8.04 11.60
C ASN A 34 16.75 -8.90 10.89
N ASN A 35 16.41 -10.15 10.55
CA ASN A 35 17.29 -11.07 9.83
C ASN A 35 17.44 -10.70 8.35
N LEU A 36 16.36 -10.25 7.70
CA LEU A 36 16.42 -9.65 6.38
C LEU A 36 17.31 -8.41 6.44
N TYR A 37 16.99 -7.45 7.32
CA TYR A 37 17.71 -6.20 7.44
C TYR A 37 19.19 -6.44 7.73
N SER A 38 19.55 -7.37 8.63
CA SER A 38 20.94 -7.70 8.93
C SER A 38 21.69 -8.32 7.75
N LYS A 39 21.01 -9.09 6.89
CA LYS A 39 21.56 -9.71 5.66
C LYS A 39 21.56 -8.78 4.45
N LEU A 40 20.90 -7.63 4.51
CA LEU A 40 20.93 -6.67 3.41
C LEU A 40 22.31 -6.02 3.30
N PRO A 41 22.82 -5.82 2.08
CA PRO A 41 23.99 -4.98 1.84
C PRO A 41 23.81 -3.59 2.44
N GLU A 42 24.90 -2.98 2.89
CA GLU A 42 24.88 -1.67 3.55
C GLU A 42 24.26 -0.57 2.66
N ASP A 43 24.54 -0.60 1.36
CA ASP A 43 23.95 0.36 0.42
C ASP A 43 22.42 0.19 0.29
N VAL A 44 21.91 -1.03 0.48
CA VAL A 44 20.46 -1.30 0.47
C VAL A 44 19.83 -0.82 1.78
N LYS A 45 20.48 -1.03 2.93
CA LYS A 45 20.03 -0.49 4.22
C LYS A 45 19.94 1.04 4.18
N GLN A 46 20.96 1.71 3.66
CA GLN A 46 20.96 3.17 3.49
C GLN A 46 19.82 3.64 2.59
N LYS A 47 19.56 2.95 1.46
CA LYS A 47 18.40 3.27 0.59
C LYS A 47 17.06 3.08 1.31
N LEU A 48 16.92 2.06 2.17
CA LEU A 48 15.71 1.85 2.96
C LEU A 48 15.52 2.92 4.04
N GLU A 49 16.60 3.33 4.70
CA GLU A 49 16.56 4.42 5.69
C GLU A 49 16.24 5.76 5.03
N GLN A 50 16.82 6.05 3.86
CA GLN A 50 16.45 7.21 3.04
C GLN A 50 14.96 7.17 2.65
N LEU A 51 14.45 6.02 2.21
CA LEU A 51 13.04 5.86 1.89
C LEU A 51 12.16 6.09 3.12
N LYS A 52 12.52 5.53 4.27
CA LYS A 52 11.81 5.75 5.53
C LYS A 52 11.75 7.24 5.87
N ASN A 53 12.89 7.93 5.85
CA ASN A 53 12.95 9.36 6.18
C ASN A 53 12.11 10.18 5.20
N TYR A 54 12.23 9.90 3.90
CA TYR A 54 11.39 10.53 2.87
C TYR A 54 9.90 10.33 3.15
N LEU A 55 9.46 9.10 3.45
CA LEU A 55 8.06 8.82 3.74
C LEU A 55 7.58 9.51 5.03
N THR A 56 8.40 9.54 6.08
CA THR A 56 8.09 10.26 7.33
C THR A 56 7.92 11.75 7.08
N GLU A 57 8.87 12.38 6.38
CA GLU A 57 8.81 13.81 6.06
C GLU A 57 7.55 14.16 5.26
N ARG A 58 7.16 13.35 4.28
CA ARG A 58 5.92 13.56 3.53
C ARG A 58 4.67 13.31 4.39
N TYR A 59 4.68 12.27 5.23
CA TYR A 59 3.58 11.98 6.14
C TYR A 59 3.35 13.14 7.12
N ASP A 60 4.40 13.81 7.60
CA ASP A 60 4.26 14.94 8.51
C ASP A 60 3.61 16.17 7.85
N GLN A 61 3.63 16.24 6.50
CA GLN A 61 3.09 17.34 5.70
C GLN A 61 1.61 17.22 5.34
N ILE A 62 0.98 16.05 5.52
CA ILE A 62 -0.46 15.87 5.21
C ILE A 62 -1.33 16.32 6.39
N SER A 63 -2.62 16.52 6.13
CA SER A 63 -3.59 16.88 7.18
C SER A 63 -3.79 15.76 8.21
N GLU A 64 -4.29 16.10 9.40
CA GLU A 64 -4.54 15.10 10.45
C GLU A 64 -5.57 14.04 10.01
N SER A 65 -6.62 14.43 9.29
CA SER A 65 -7.59 13.46 8.72
C SER A 65 -6.92 12.49 7.74
N ALA A 66 -6.03 12.99 6.88
CA ALA A 66 -5.26 12.16 5.96
C ALA A 66 -4.28 11.24 6.72
N LYS A 67 -3.65 11.72 7.80
CA LYS A 67 -2.82 10.89 8.70
C LYS A 67 -3.65 9.76 9.32
N ASP A 68 -4.86 10.04 9.79
CA ASP A 68 -5.73 9.03 10.39
C ASP A 68 -6.18 7.97 9.37
N PHE A 69 -6.41 8.36 8.12
CA PHE A 69 -6.58 7.40 7.02
C PHE A 69 -5.35 6.49 6.87
N PHE A 70 -4.13 7.03 6.79
CA PHE A 70 -2.91 6.22 6.69
C PHE A 70 -2.65 5.34 7.92
N LYS A 71 -2.96 5.81 9.13
CA LYS A 71 -2.91 4.98 10.35
C LYS A 71 -3.84 3.79 10.22
N SER A 72 -5.08 4.02 9.75
CA SER A 72 -6.07 2.96 9.52
C SER A 72 -5.56 1.93 8.50
N TYR A 73 -4.94 2.39 7.42
CA TYR A 73 -4.31 1.52 6.42
C TYR A 73 -3.20 0.66 7.02
N VAL A 74 -2.29 1.28 7.80
CA VAL A 74 -1.20 0.56 8.48
C VAL A 74 -1.73 -0.44 9.52
N GLU A 75 -2.78 -0.10 10.25
CA GLU A 75 -3.43 -1.01 11.21
C GLU A 75 -4.04 -2.23 10.52
N GLN A 76 -4.71 -2.04 9.38
CA GLN A 76 -5.22 -3.17 8.60
C GLN A 76 -4.07 -4.07 8.11
N LEU A 77 -2.98 -3.49 7.58
CA LEU A 77 -1.80 -4.26 7.21
C LEU A 77 -1.20 -5.03 8.40
N LYS A 78 -1.13 -4.41 9.58
CA LYS A 78 -0.66 -5.07 10.81
C LYS A 78 -1.53 -6.27 11.17
N LYS A 79 -2.86 -6.15 11.09
CA LYS A 79 -3.79 -7.27 11.35
C LYS A 79 -3.53 -8.44 10.40
N VAL A 80 -3.41 -8.19 9.10
CA VAL A 80 -3.10 -9.22 8.10
C VAL A 80 -1.78 -9.92 8.43
N ILE A 81 -0.75 -9.13 8.71
CA ILE A 81 0.57 -9.63 9.09
C ILE A 81 0.51 -10.47 10.38
N GLU A 82 -0.24 -10.04 11.39
CA GLU A 82 -0.38 -10.76 12.65
C GLU A 82 -1.09 -12.12 12.49
N LYS A 83 -2.08 -12.20 11.61
CA LYS A 83 -2.70 -13.48 11.26
C LYS A 83 -1.72 -14.40 10.55
N ILE A 84 -0.96 -13.87 9.59
CA ILE A 84 0.10 -14.63 8.91
C ILE A 84 1.15 -15.13 9.93
N LYS A 85 1.52 -14.33 10.93
CA LYS A 85 2.42 -14.75 12.04
C LYS A 85 1.88 -15.94 12.82
N LYS A 86 0.56 -16.03 13.00
CA LYS A 86 -0.11 -17.12 13.71
C LYS A 86 -0.37 -18.34 12.82
N GLY A 87 -0.01 -18.29 11.54
CA GLY A 87 -0.37 -19.32 10.56
C GLY A 87 -1.88 -19.34 10.24
N GLU A 88 -2.59 -18.26 10.56
CA GLU A 88 -4.02 -18.10 10.28
C GLU A 88 -4.22 -17.53 8.87
N THR A 89 -5.26 -18.02 8.17
CA THR A 89 -5.70 -17.43 6.89
C THR A 89 -6.72 -16.33 7.15
N MET A 90 -6.69 -15.27 6.35
CA MET A 90 -7.81 -14.32 6.27
C MET A 90 -8.96 -14.96 5.50
N SER A 91 -10.20 -14.78 5.95
CA SER A 91 -11.36 -15.08 5.11
C SER A 91 -11.52 -14.03 4.00
N GLU A 92 -12.33 -14.34 3.00
CA GLU A 92 -12.69 -13.38 1.96
C GLU A 92 -13.42 -12.17 2.56
N ASP A 93 -14.40 -12.41 3.44
CA ASP A 93 -15.14 -11.38 4.15
C ASP A 93 -14.22 -10.43 4.94
N GLU A 94 -13.21 -10.96 5.63
CA GLU A 94 -12.26 -10.12 6.39
C GLU A 94 -11.41 -9.22 5.47
N LEU A 95 -11.10 -9.69 4.26
CA LEU A 95 -10.38 -8.91 3.26
C LEU A 95 -11.30 -7.84 2.65
N THR A 96 -12.53 -8.18 2.28
CA THR A 96 -13.49 -7.26 1.67
C THR A 96 -13.94 -6.20 2.68
N ASP A 97 -14.25 -6.57 3.93
CA ASP A 97 -14.64 -5.63 4.99
C ASP A 97 -13.50 -4.66 5.32
N GLY A 98 -12.29 -5.21 5.52
CA GLY A 98 -11.11 -4.41 5.81
C GLY A 98 -10.78 -3.43 4.69
N THR A 99 -10.96 -3.84 3.43
CA THR A 99 -10.75 -3.00 2.26
C THR A 99 -11.86 -1.96 2.10
N TYR A 100 -13.13 -2.34 2.32
CA TYR A 100 -14.26 -1.43 2.25
C TYR A 100 -14.12 -0.28 3.24
N GLU A 101 -13.75 -0.58 4.48
CA GLU A 101 -13.53 0.43 5.52
C GLU A 101 -12.43 1.43 5.13
N LEU A 102 -11.39 0.99 4.42
CA LEU A 102 -10.35 1.88 3.90
C LEU A 102 -10.87 2.75 2.75
N VAL A 103 -11.64 2.17 1.82
CA VAL A 103 -12.27 2.91 0.73
C VAL A 103 -13.21 3.99 1.28
N LYS A 104 -14.07 3.61 2.23
CA LYS A 104 -14.98 4.52 2.91
C LYS A 104 -14.25 5.67 3.59
N LYS A 105 -13.24 5.38 4.41
CA LYS A 105 -12.42 6.42 5.08
C LYS A 105 -11.77 7.38 4.09
N TYR A 106 -11.30 6.88 2.95
CA TYR A 106 -10.74 7.73 1.90
C TYR A 106 -11.80 8.64 1.24
N LEU A 107 -12.98 8.10 0.96
CA LEU A 107 -14.11 8.85 0.40
C LEU A 107 -14.67 9.89 1.38
N GLU A 108 -14.59 9.63 2.69
CA GLU A 108 -15.00 10.56 3.76
C GLU A 108 -14.03 11.73 3.98
N LEU A 109 -12.79 11.65 3.45
CA LEU A 109 -11.87 12.80 3.47
C LEU A 109 -12.49 13.99 2.73
N SER A 110 -12.16 15.21 3.14
CA SER A 110 -12.47 16.38 2.34
C SER A 110 -11.55 16.47 1.11
N ASP A 111 -11.93 17.27 0.12
CA ASP A 111 -11.06 17.54 -1.03
C ASP A 111 -9.73 18.15 -0.59
N ASP A 112 -9.74 19.02 0.42
CA ASP A 112 -8.53 19.62 0.99
C ASP A 112 -7.63 18.58 1.69
N ASP A 113 -8.22 17.65 2.44
CA ASP A 113 -7.48 16.54 3.05
C ASP A 113 -6.83 15.65 1.99
N ARG A 114 -7.58 15.29 0.94
CA ARG A 114 -7.05 14.53 -0.20
C ARG A 114 -5.97 15.31 -0.96
N ASN A 115 -6.16 16.60 -1.19
CA ASN A 115 -5.15 17.47 -1.80
C ASN A 115 -3.87 17.55 -0.95
N SER A 116 -3.97 17.48 0.39
CA SER A 116 -2.78 17.43 1.25
C SER A 116 -1.90 16.21 0.95
N ILE A 117 -2.52 15.06 0.64
CA ILE A 117 -1.83 13.85 0.19
C ILE A 117 -1.14 14.10 -1.15
N GLY A 118 -1.82 14.73 -2.11
CA GLY A 118 -1.25 15.05 -3.43
C GLY A 118 -0.06 16.02 -3.36
N LYS A 119 -0.12 17.01 -2.45
CA LYS A 119 0.99 17.94 -2.20
C LYS A 119 2.20 17.23 -1.58
N ALA A 120 1.95 16.38 -0.58
CA ALA A 120 3.00 15.59 0.06
C ALA A 120 3.54 14.48 -0.86
N PHE A 121 2.76 13.97 -1.81
CA PHE A 121 3.16 12.94 -2.77
C PHE A 121 2.78 13.37 -4.19
N PRO A 122 3.60 14.19 -4.87
CA PRO A 122 3.28 14.73 -6.19
C PRO A 122 2.99 13.65 -7.25
N THR A 123 3.54 12.45 -7.11
CA THR A 123 3.23 11.32 -7.99
C THR A 123 1.78 10.83 -7.87
N LEU A 124 1.08 11.21 -6.80
CA LEU A 124 -0.31 10.85 -6.52
C LEU A 124 -1.28 12.01 -6.77
N SER A 125 -0.81 13.22 -7.07
CA SER A 125 -1.66 14.43 -7.18
C SER A 125 -2.82 14.27 -8.15
N ASN A 126 -2.61 13.52 -9.23
CA ASN A 126 -3.61 13.31 -10.28
C ASN A 126 -4.69 12.29 -9.91
N PHE A 127 -4.54 11.62 -8.76
CA PHE A 127 -5.52 10.66 -8.26
C PHE A 127 -6.36 11.26 -7.14
N VAL A 128 -5.76 12.10 -6.30
CA VAL A 128 -6.34 12.37 -4.98
C VAL A 128 -7.74 12.99 -5.00
N ASN A 129 -8.07 13.80 -6.00
CA ASN A 129 -9.43 14.32 -6.21
C ASN A 129 -9.93 14.07 -7.63
N ASN A 130 -9.39 13.07 -8.31
CA ASN A 130 -9.84 12.73 -9.65
C ASN A 130 -11.24 12.12 -9.58
N GLU A 131 -12.22 12.78 -10.21
CA GLU A 131 -13.62 12.37 -10.14
C GLU A 131 -13.83 10.93 -10.63
N GLU A 132 -13.11 10.52 -11.66
CA GLU A 132 -13.24 9.17 -12.22
C GLU A 132 -12.67 8.10 -11.28
N PHE A 133 -11.52 8.37 -10.64
CA PHE A 133 -10.99 7.53 -9.58
C PHE A 133 -11.97 7.42 -8.40
N LEU A 134 -12.49 8.55 -7.91
CA LEU A 134 -13.46 8.57 -6.82
C LEU A 134 -14.76 7.84 -7.18
N ASN A 135 -15.23 7.97 -8.42
CA ASN A 135 -16.43 7.29 -8.90
C ASN A 135 -16.24 5.79 -9.03
N LEU A 136 -15.04 5.31 -9.38
CA LEU A 136 -14.71 3.88 -9.34
C LEU A 136 -14.75 3.35 -7.90
N LEU A 137 -14.17 4.09 -6.94
CA LEU A 137 -14.21 3.71 -5.53
C LEU A 137 -15.64 3.67 -4.96
N LYS A 138 -16.50 4.60 -5.34
CA LYS A 138 -17.92 4.65 -4.92
C LYS A 138 -18.77 3.48 -5.43
N GLN A 139 -18.28 2.69 -6.39
CA GLN A 139 -18.97 1.48 -6.84
C GLN A 139 -18.89 0.34 -5.81
N LEU A 140 -17.94 0.42 -4.88
CA LEU A 140 -17.77 -0.54 -3.80
C LEU A 140 -18.68 -0.21 -2.62
N ASN A 141 -19.27 -1.24 -2.03
CA ASN A 141 -20.16 -1.19 -0.87
C ASN A 141 -19.87 -2.38 0.07
N GLU A 142 -20.62 -2.46 1.18
CA GLU A 142 -20.47 -3.50 2.19
C GLU A 142 -20.75 -4.93 1.68
N ASP A 143 -21.57 -5.06 0.63
CA ASP A 143 -21.91 -6.34 0.00
C ASP A 143 -20.96 -6.70 -1.17
N SER A 144 -19.94 -5.88 -1.44
CA SER A 144 -19.03 -6.09 -2.57
C SER A 144 -18.13 -7.30 -2.38
N THR A 145 -18.07 -8.13 -3.41
CA THR A 145 -17.27 -9.35 -3.44
C THR A 145 -15.82 -9.08 -3.84
N ILE A 146 -14.92 -10.05 -3.62
CA ILE A 146 -13.55 -9.99 -4.14
C ILE A 146 -13.52 -9.77 -5.67
N GLU A 147 -14.49 -10.29 -6.41
CA GLU A 147 -14.58 -10.08 -7.86
C GLU A 147 -14.84 -8.61 -8.19
N ASP A 148 -15.68 -7.92 -7.43
CA ASP A 148 -15.95 -6.48 -7.59
C ASP A 148 -14.68 -5.65 -7.34
N TYR A 149 -13.95 -5.93 -6.26
CA TYR A 149 -12.67 -5.28 -5.99
C TYR A 149 -11.65 -5.51 -7.12
N ASN A 150 -11.56 -6.74 -7.64
CA ASN A 150 -10.67 -7.07 -8.75
C ASN A 150 -11.07 -6.33 -10.04
N ASN A 151 -12.38 -6.23 -10.31
CA ASN A 151 -12.91 -5.52 -11.46
C ASN A 151 -12.63 -4.02 -11.38
N ILE A 152 -12.84 -3.39 -10.22
CA ILE A 152 -12.49 -1.99 -9.98
C ILE A 152 -10.98 -1.76 -10.12
N GLY A 153 -10.16 -2.62 -9.50
CA GLY A 153 -8.71 -2.56 -9.61
C GLY A 153 -8.23 -2.66 -11.06
N LYS A 154 -8.86 -3.52 -11.87
CA LYS A 154 -8.58 -3.63 -13.30
C LYS A 154 -8.93 -2.36 -14.07
N GLN A 155 -10.10 -1.77 -13.82
CA GLN A 155 -10.50 -0.51 -14.45
C GLN A 155 -9.55 0.64 -14.10
N ILE A 156 -9.15 0.75 -12.83
CA ILE A 156 -8.14 1.73 -12.40
C ILE A 156 -6.82 1.51 -13.15
N PHE A 157 -6.36 0.26 -13.25
CA PHE A 157 -5.12 -0.07 -13.93
C PHE A 157 -5.16 0.22 -15.44
N GLU A 158 -6.29 -0.04 -16.10
CA GLU A 158 -6.49 0.31 -17.51
C GLU A 158 -6.43 1.83 -17.73
N LYS A 159 -7.04 2.62 -16.83
CA LYS A 159 -6.97 4.09 -16.85
C LYS A 159 -5.60 4.68 -16.52
N ILE A 160 -4.78 3.96 -15.75
CA ILE A 160 -3.37 4.33 -15.58
C ILE A 160 -2.62 4.11 -16.90
N LYS A 161 -2.90 3.01 -17.61
CA LYS A 161 -2.22 2.64 -18.85
C LYS A 161 -2.53 3.56 -20.03
N ASP A 162 -3.79 3.98 -20.17
CA ASP A 162 -4.21 4.89 -21.24
C ASP A 162 -3.87 6.37 -20.94
N GLY A 163 -3.38 6.66 -19.74
CA GLY A 163 -2.96 7.99 -19.32
C GLY A 163 -4.09 8.88 -18.81
N THR A 164 -5.27 8.34 -18.56
CA THR A 164 -6.41 9.09 -18.00
C THR A 164 -6.08 9.77 -16.67
N PHE A 165 -5.18 9.17 -15.87
CA PHE A 165 -4.69 9.75 -14.62
C PHE A 165 -3.29 10.39 -14.74
N ASN A 166 -2.78 10.60 -15.96
CA ASN A 166 -1.52 11.32 -16.12
C ASN A 166 -1.65 12.77 -15.63
N PRO A 167 -0.56 13.37 -15.16
CA PRO A 167 -0.59 14.79 -14.85
C PRO A 167 -0.94 15.55 -16.12
N THR A 168 -1.99 16.38 -16.06
CA THR A 168 -2.11 17.48 -17.01
C THR A 168 -0.81 18.26 -16.92
N GLN A 169 -0.02 18.25 -18.00
CA GLN A 169 1.15 19.09 -18.09
C GLN A 169 0.67 20.53 -17.87
N GLU A 170 1.09 21.15 -16.78
CA GLU A 170 1.02 22.60 -16.68
C GLU A 170 1.89 23.11 -17.83
N GLU A 171 1.28 23.80 -18.80
CA GLU A 171 2.03 24.57 -19.78
C GLU A 171 2.85 25.61 -19.00
N GLU A 172 4.17 25.47 -19.02
CA GLU A 172 5.13 26.48 -18.51
C GLU A 172 5.01 27.81 -19.27
#